data_AF-A0A2V7YCQ3-F1
#
_entry.id   AF-A0A2V7YCQ3-F1
#
_cell.length_a   1.000
_cell.length_b   1.000
_cell.length_c   1.000
_cell.angle_alpha   90.00
_cell.angle_beta   90.00
_cell.angle_gamma   90.00
#
_symmetry.space_group_name_H-M   'P 1'
#
loop_
_entity.id
_entity.type
_entity.pdbx_description
1 polymer ?
#
loop_
_entity_poly.entity_id
_entity_poly.type
_entity_poly.pdbx_seq_one_letter_code
_entity_poly.pdbx_strand_id
1 'polypeptide(L)'
;MADFESLWVEALRYRRVSRNLRPLVESVHRDLLARSPSLKANLEELLAFLASNYGRTDANCCTVDRFFTNIEDDWRSLPPPLRDIFAAMSSTLHDAIYAPRVAANFDSLPEQLLERVRRSVE
;
A
#
# COMPACT_ATOMS: atom_id res chain seq x y z
N MET A 1 -3.77 -12.97 14.90
CA MET A 1 -3.58 -11.74 14.11
C MET A 1 -3.70 -10.55 15.02
N ALA A 2 -2.80 -9.58 14.87
CA ALA A 2 -2.99 -8.26 15.47
C ALA A 2 -4.21 -7.58 14.84
N ASP A 3 -4.96 -6.81 15.61
CA ASP A 3 -6.03 -5.97 15.06
C ASP A 3 -5.45 -4.80 14.24
N PHE A 4 -6.30 -4.18 13.43
CA PHE A 4 -5.91 -3.06 12.56
C PHE A 4 -5.29 -1.91 13.36
N GLU A 5 -5.82 -1.60 14.54
CA GLU A 5 -5.36 -0.44 15.32
C GLU A 5 -3.92 -0.64 15.78
N SER A 6 -3.60 -1.83 16.27
CA SER A 6 -2.25 -2.18 16.71
C SER A 6 -1.25 -2.08 15.55
N LEU A 7 -1.61 -2.63 14.37
CA LEU A 7 -0.80 -2.56 13.16
C LEU A 7 -0.62 -1.11 12.67
N TRP A 8 -1.69 -0.33 12.72
CA TRP A 8 -1.70 1.07 12.30
C TRP A 8 -0.78 1.93 13.19
N VAL A 9 -0.91 1.78 14.52
CA VAL A 9 -0.06 2.47 15.49
C VAL A 9 1.41 2.11 15.29
N GLU A 10 1.73 0.84 15.06
CA GLU A 10 3.10 0.40 14.80
C GLU A 10 3.67 1.00 13.50
N ALA A 11 2.85 1.07 12.45
CA ALA A 11 3.25 1.60 11.15
C ALA A 11 3.47 3.12 11.13
N LEU A 12 2.80 3.88 12.02
CA LEU A 12 2.95 5.34 12.08
C LEU A 12 4.36 5.79 12.49
N ARG A 13 5.04 5.09 13.41
CA ARG A 13 6.37 5.47 13.94
C ARG A 13 6.55 6.97 14.19
N TYR A 14 5.56 7.63 14.82
CA TYR A 14 5.53 9.08 15.11
C TYR A 14 5.44 10.02 13.89
N ARG A 15 5.17 9.50 12.69
CA ARG A 15 4.97 10.31 11.48
C ARG A 15 3.60 10.98 11.50
N ARG A 16 3.53 12.20 10.97
CA ARG A 16 2.28 12.92 10.75
C ARG A 16 1.73 12.57 9.37
N VAL A 17 0.92 11.52 9.31
CA VAL A 17 0.25 11.09 8.07
C VAL A 17 -1.00 11.90 7.77
N SER A 18 -1.43 11.89 6.51
CA SER A 18 -2.70 12.48 6.09
C SER A 18 -3.88 11.76 6.76
N ARG A 19 -4.88 12.54 7.20
CA ARG A 19 -6.12 11.97 7.81
C ARG A 19 -6.88 11.04 6.86
N ASN A 20 -6.74 11.26 5.56
CA ASN A 20 -7.37 10.45 4.52
C ASN A 20 -6.69 9.08 4.33
N LEU A 21 -5.48 8.89 4.85
CA LEU A 21 -4.73 7.64 4.63
C LEU A 21 -5.34 6.46 5.39
N ARG A 22 -5.67 6.66 6.68
CA ARG A 22 -6.18 5.59 7.55
C ARG A 22 -7.37 4.83 6.96
N PRO A 23 -8.48 5.49 6.55
CA PRO A 23 -9.65 4.76 6.04
C PRO A 23 -9.36 3.97 4.76
N LEU A 24 -8.40 4.42 3.94
CA LEU A 24 -7.98 3.70 2.72
C LEU A 24 -7.20 2.43 3.07
N VAL A 25 -6.22 2.53 3.98
CA VAL A 25 -5.44 1.36 4.44
C VAL A 25 -6.34 0.36 5.17
N GLU A 26 -7.26 0.84 6.02
CA GLU A 26 -8.22 0.00 6.72
C GLU A 26 -9.14 -0.77 5.75
N SER A 27 -9.60 -0.11 4.68
CA SER A 27 -10.45 -0.75 3.69
C SER A 27 -9.72 -1.83 2.91
N VAL A 28 -8.48 -1.59 2.50
CA VAL A 28 -7.63 -2.61 1.85
C VAL A 28 -7.37 -3.78 2.79
N HIS A 29 -7.02 -3.52 4.05
CA HIS A 29 -6.75 -4.56 5.04
C HIS A 29 -7.98 -5.43 5.31
N ARG A 30 -9.15 -4.82 5.55
CA ARG A 30 -10.40 -5.54 5.73
C ARG A 30 -10.72 -6.44 4.54
N ASP A 31 -10.61 -5.91 3.34
CA ASP A 31 -10.93 -6.63 2.11
C ASP A 31 -9.94 -7.75 1.80
N LEU A 32 -8.67 -7.55 2.16
CA LEU A 32 -7.62 -8.56 2.08
C LEU A 32 -7.98 -9.76 2.96
N LEU A 33 -8.32 -9.51 4.23
CA LEU A 33 -8.69 -10.56 5.19
C LEU A 33 -9.98 -11.28 4.80
N ALA A 34 -10.95 -10.53 4.27
CA ALA A 34 -12.23 -11.08 3.83
C ALA A 34 -12.17 -11.78 2.46
N ARG A 35 -11.03 -11.72 1.74
CA ARG A 35 -10.93 -12.12 0.32
C ARG A 35 -12.01 -11.48 -0.54
N SER A 36 -12.30 -10.22 -0.26
CA SER A 36 -13.38 -9.47 -0.90
C SER A 36 -13.04 -9.20 -2.37
N PRO A 37 -14.02 -9.30 -3.29
CA PRO A 37 -13.83 -8.85 -4.67
C PRO A 37 -13.51 -7.35 -4.76
N SER A 38 -13.87 -6.57 -3.74
CA SER A 38 -13.57 -5.13 -3.66
C SER A 38 -12.10 -4.81 -3.36
N LEU A 39 -11.27 -5.81 -3.05
CA LEU A 39 -9.85 -5.62 -2.71
C LEU A 39 -9.12 -4.83 -3.79
N LYS A 40 -9.34 -5.17 -5.06
CA LYS A 40 -8.70 -4.49 -6.19
C LYS A 40 -9.08 -3.01 -6.24
N ALA A 41 -10.37 -2.70 -6.11
CA ALA A 41 -10.88 -1.34 -6.17
C ALA A 41 -10.36 -0.49 -5.00
N ASN A 42 -10.37 -1.03 -3.78
CA ASN A 42 -9.86 -0.31 -2.61
C ASN A 42 -8.33 -0.13 -2.67
N LEU A 43 -7.60 -1.09 -3.23
CA LEU A 43 -6.16 -0.96 -3.47
C LEU A 43 -5.88 0.12 -4.54
N GLU A 44 -6.71 0.20 -5.59
CA GLU A 44 -6.63 1.27 -6.58
C GLU A 44 -6.83 2.64 -5.93
N GLU A 45 -7.84 2.79 -5.06
CA GLU A 45 -8.12 4.05 -4.37
C GLU A 45 -6.96 4.49 -3.47
N LEU A 46 -6.38 3.55 -2.70
CA LEU A 46 -5.19 3.80 -1.88
C LEU A 46 -4.02 4.29 -2.74
N LEU A 47 -3.71 3.60 -3.84
CA LEU A 47 -2.59 3.96 -4.70
C LEU A 47 -2.85 5.26 -5.47
N ALA A 48 -4.09 5.53 -5.87
CA ALA A 48 -4.49 6.79 -6.48
C ALA A 48 -4.30 7.97 -5.51
N PHE A 49 -4.63 7.78 -4.24
CA PHE A 49 -4.33 8.76 -3.21
C PHE A 49 -2.82 8.98 -3.08
N LEU A 50 -2.02 7.92 -2.97
CA LEU A 50 -0.56 8.02 -2.86
C LEU A 50 0.12 8.61 -4.10
N ALA A 51 -0.48 8.49 -5.28
CA ALA A 51 0.00 9.10 -6.52
C ALA A 51 -0.42 10.58 -6.66
N SER A 52 -1.37 11.05 -5.85
CA SER A 52 -1.81 12.44 -5.89
C SER A 52 -0.81 13.40 -5.24
N ASN A 53 -0.87 14.68 -5.62
CA ASN A 53 -0.05 15.75 -5.01
C ASN A 53 -0.22 15.86 -3.48
N TYR A 54 -1.34 15.41 -2.93
CA TYR A 54 -1.64 15.48 -1.50
C TYR A 54 -1.24 14.22 -0.74
N GLY A 55 -1.30 13.05 -1.39
CA GLY A 55 -1.01 11.77 -0.76
C GLY A 55 0.45 11.32 -0.93
N ARG A 56 1.15 11.80 -1.96
CA ARG A 56 2.57 11.49 -2.23
C ARG A 56 3.51 12.20 -1.25
N THR A 57 3.51 11.74 -0.01
CA THR A 57 4.39 12.24 1.04
C THR A 57 5.19 11.11 1.66
N ASP A 58 6.37 11.45 2.19
CA ASP A 58 7.24 10.50 2.88
C ASP A 58 6.52 9.83 4.05
N ALA A 59 5.76 10.61 4.83
CA ALA A 59 4.96 10.08 5.92
C ALA A 59 3.98 9.00 5.45
N ASN A 60 3.21 9.26 4.39
CA ASN A 60 2.21 8.32 3.90
C ASN A 60 2.84 7.08 3.26
N CYS A 61 3.84 7.26 2.38
CA CYS A 61 4.51 6.17 1.69
C CYS A 61 5.20 5.22 2.68
N CYS A 62 5.93 5.73 3.68
CA CYS A 62 6.55 4.89 4.71
C CYS A 62 5.53 4.16 5.58
N THR A 63 4.42 4.81 5.95
CA THR A 63 3.40 4.16 6.76
C THR A 63 2.71 3.03 6.00
N VAL A 64 2.40 3.22 4.71
CA VAL A 64 1.81 2.16 3.87
C VAL A 64 2.78 1.00 3.68
N ASP A 65 4.01 1.29 3.28
CA ASP A 65 5.09 0.31 3.14
C ASP A 65 5.19 -0.55 4.40
N ARG A 66 5.41 0.11 5.55
CA ARG A 66 5.57 -0.57 6.84
C ARG A 66 4.35 -1.37 7.26
N PHE A 67 3.14 -0.82 7.07
CA PHE A 67 1.91 -1.51 7.43
C PHE A 67 1.80 -2.83 6.67
N PHE A 68 2.00 -2.82 5.36
CA PHE A 68 1.87 -4.02 4.53
C PHE A 68 3.06 -4.97 4.69
N THR A 69 4.26 -4.50 5.02
CA THR A 69 5.37 -5.40 5.44
C THR A 69 4.99 -6.20 6.69
N ASN A 70 4.35 -5.57 7.68
CA ASN A 70 3.99 -6.21 8.94
C ASN A 70 2.88 -7.27 8.80
N ILE A 71 2.15 -7.28 7.69
CA ILE A 71 1.10 -8.25 7.38
C ILE A 71 1.44 -9.08 6.13
N GLU A 72 2.73 -9.32 5.86
CA GLU A 72 3.19 -10.12 4.71
C GLU A 72 2.43 -11.45 4.59
N ASP A 73 2.28 -12.16 5.70
CA ASP A 73 1.62 -13.47 5.72
C ASP A 73 0.16 -13.42 5.22
N ASP A 74 -0.54 -12.30 5.40
CA ASP A 74 -1.94 -12.15 5.00
C ASP A 74 -2.09 -12.01 3.47
N TRP A 75 -1.21 -11.24 2.82
CA TRP A 75 -1.26 -11.02 1.37
C TRP A 75 -0.38 -11.97 0.55
N ARG A 76 0.59 -12.66 1.15
CA ARG A 76 1.50 -13.59 0.46
C ARG A 76 0.78 -14.75 -0.25
N SER A 77 -0.39 -15.12 0.26
CA SER A 77 -1.25 -16.18 -0.29
C SER A 77 -2.15 -15.71 -1.44
N LEU A 78 -2.17 -14.40 -1.77
CA LEU A 78 -2.92 -13.92 -2.93
C LEU A 78 -2.36 -14.51 -4.24
N PRO A 79 -3.22 -14.69 -5.25
CA PRO A 79 -2.75 -15.00 -6.58
C PRO A 79 -1.99 -13.79 -7.20
N PRO A 80 -0.99 -14.04 -8.06
CA PRO A 80 -0.55 -13.03 -9.01
C PRO A 80 -1.74 -12.58 -9.86
N PRO A 81 -1.86 -11.28 -10.21
CA PRO A 81 -0.84 -10.24 -10.07
C PRO A 81 -0.89 -9.44 -8.76
N LEU A 82 -1.94 -9.58 -7.94
CA LEU A 82 -2.11 -8.77 -6.73
C LEU A 82 -0.99 -8.98 -5.72
N ARG A 83 -0.55 -10.22 -5.53
CA ARG A 83 0.59 -10.53 -4.64
C ARG A 83 1.85 -9.73 -5.00
N ASP A 84 2.15 -9.60 -6.28
CA ASP A 84 3.38 -8.94 -6.75
C ASP A 84 3.30 -7.42 -6.57
N ILE A 85 2.08 -6.86 -6.58
CA ILE A 85 1.83 -5.45 -6.26
C ILE A 85 2.04 -5.21 -4.76
N PHE A 86 1.51 -6.07 -3.89
CA PHE A 86 1.76 -5.97 -2.44
C PHE A 86 3.25 -6.13 -2.10
N ALA A 87 3.97 -7.03 -2.78
CA ALA A 87 5.40 -7.21 -2.59
C ALA A 87 6.21 -5.94 -2.98
N ALA A 88 5.87 -5.32 -4.10
CA ALA A 88 6.51 -4.07 -4.54
C ALA A 88 6.18 -2.90 -3.59
N MET A 89 4.90 -2.79 -3.18
CA MET A 89 4.44 -1.79 -2.22
C MET A 89 5.10 -1.92 -0.84
N SER A 90 5.37 -3.15 -0.37
CA SER A 90 5.93 -3.43 0.96
C SER A 90 7.46 -3.49 1.00
N SER A 91 8.14 -3.12 -0.09
CA SER A 91 9.60 -3.21 -0.20
C SER A 91 10.28 -1.88 -0.50
N THR A 92 9.72 -1.08 -1.42
CA THR A 92 10.42 0.07 -1.98
C THR A 92 9.52 1.30 -2.12
N LEU A 93 8.28 1.25 -1.63
CA LEU A 93 7.39 2.41 -1.67
C LEU A 93 7.92 3.56 -0.80
N HIS A 94 8.58 3.26 0.32
CA HIS A 94 9.20 4.27 1.17
C HIS A 94 10.27 5.11 0.46
N ASP A 95 10.91 4.57 -0.59
CA ASP A 95 11.92 5.28 -1.38
C ASP A 95 11.33 6.24 -2.42
N ALA A 96 10.00 6.21 -2.64
CA ALA A 96 9.34 6.96 -3.71
C ALA A 96 9.50 8.50 -3.64
N ILE A 97 9.96 9.01 -2.49
CA ILE A 97 10.19 10.45 -2.24
C ILE A 97 11.68 10.80 -2.30
N TYR A 98 12.53 10.12 -1.51
CA TYR A 98 13.94 10.49 -1.38
C TYR A 98 14.86 9.77 -2.37
N ALA A 99 14.45 8.61 -2.88
CA ALA A 99 15.18 7.83 -3.88
C ALA A 99 14.26 7.35 -5.02
N PRO A 100 13.54 8.26 -5.71
CA PRO A 100 12.53 7.89 -6.70
C PRO A 100 13.08 7.05 -7.86
N ARG A 101 14.38 7.19 -8.19
CA ARG A 101 15.04 6.34 -9.19
C ARG A 101 15.15 4.88 -8.74
N VAL A 102 15.37 4.63 -7.45
CA VAL A 102 15.40 3.28 -6.89
C VAL A 102 14.01 2.68 -6.97
N ALA A 103 13.00 3.37 -6.42
CA ALA A 103 11.61 2.92 -6.48
C ALA A 103 11.12 2.71 -7.93
N ALA A 104 11.52 3.56 -8.87
CA ALA A 104 11.18 3.42 -10.28
C ALA A 104 11.74 2.15 -10.92
N ASN A 105 12.99 1.78 -10.59
CA ASN A 105 13.64 0.58 -11.13
C ASN A 105 12.94 -0.72 -10.69
N PHE A 106 12.19 -0.69 -9.58
CA PHE A 106 11.40 -1.80 -9.08
C PHE A 106 9.90 -1.69 -9.41
N ASP A 107 9.50 -0.72 -10.25
CA ASP A 107 8.11 -0.42 -10.58
C ASP A 107 7.21 -0.20 -9.34
N SER A 108 7.76 0.50 -8.35
CA SER A 108 7.17 0.73 -7.04
C SER A 108 6.82 2.19 -6.76
N LEU A 109 6.94 3.09 -7.75
CA LEU A 109 6.34 4.42 -7.61
C LEU A 109 4.81 4.29 -7.47
N PRO A 110 4.14 5.15 -6.69
CA PRO A 110 2.69 5.10 -6.52
C PRO A 110 1.92 5.02 -7.85
N GLU A 111 2.32 5.82 -8.83
CA GLU A 111 1.76 5.83 -10.19
C GLU A 111 2.00 4.52 -10.96
N GLN A 112 3.18 3.90 -10.83
CA GLN A 112 3.49 2.61 -11.47
C GLN A 112 2.68 1.48 -10.84
N LEU A 113 2.58 1.45 -9.51
CA LEU A 113 1.76 0.49 -8.78
C LEU A 113 0.27 0.66 -9.14
N LEU A 114 -0.21 1.90 -9.24
CA LEU A 114 -1.57 2.21 -9.64
C LEU A 114 -1.86 1.67 -11.05
N GLU A 115 -0.97 1.90 -12.01
CA GLU A 115 -1.10 1.34 -13.35
C GLU A 115 -1.11 -0.19 -13.36
N ARG A 116 -0.27 -0.83 -12.53
CA ARG A 116 -0.25 -2.29 -12.39
C ARG A 116 -1.58 -2.84 -11.87
N VAL A 117 -2.19 -2.19 -10.86
CA VAL A 117 -3.53 -2.56 -10.36
C VAL A 117 -4.60 -2.36 -11.43
N ARG A 118 -4.52 -1.31 -12.24
CA ARG A 118 -5.50 -1.09 -13.32
C ARG A 118 -5.40 -2.12 -14.44
N ARG A 119 -4.18 -2.61 -14.70
CA ARG A 119 -3.90 -3.62 -15.74
C ARG A 119 -4.12 -5.06 -15.28
N SER A 120 -4.23 -5.31 -13.97
CA SER A 120 -4.55 -6.65 -13.50
C SER A 120 -5.96 -7.03 -13.94
N VAL A 121 -6.10 -8.07 -14.75
CA VAL A 121 -7.41 -8.64 -15.08
C VAL A 121 -7.90 -9.44 -13.87
N GLU A 122 -9.21 -9.39 -13.59
CA GLU A 122 -9.85 -10.22 -12.56
C GLU A 122 -9.76 -11.71 -12.87
#